data_AF-A0AAW2CI00-F1
#
_entry.id   AF-A0AAW2CI00-F1
#
_cell.length_a   1.000
_cell.length_b   1.000
_cell.length_c   1.000
_cell.angle_alpha   90.00
_cell.angle_beta   90.00
_cell.angle_gamma   90.00
#
_symmetry.space_group_name_H-M   'P 1'
#
loop_
_entity.id
_entity.type
_entity.pdbx_description
1 polymer ?
#
loop_
_entity_poly.entity_id
_entity_poly.type
_entity_poly.pdbx_seq_one_letter_code
_entity_poly.pdbx_strand_id
1 'polypeptide(L)'
;MMSSSSGTYSGSNGHMCTYETYVLRTSLTVDNFGRRFLGCSRYKVGPKCPFFQWIDNPTCVRGNEAAHFVQQKMDLLRSELQLAHERERAATQVAAEATQMAEIAQDRAAKATERERKFRASSVQAKEIAVRALEQERKCRIALMLSWFFFILVMLFSCFSSSENVGMMKLSLPGGL
;
A
#
# COMPACT_ATOMS: atom_id res chain seq x y z
N MET A 1 -4.08 1.88 -84.40
CA MET A 1 -5.39 2.41 -83.98
C MET A 1 -5.86 1.60 -82.79
N MET A 2 -5.81 2.16 -81.58
CA MET A 2 -6.28 1.49 -80.36
C MET A 2 -7.72 1.93 -80.14
N SER A 3 -8.66 0.99 -80.29
CA SER A 3 -10.08 1.25 -80.01
C SER A 3 -10.26 1.48 -78.51
N SER A 4 -10.49 2.72 -78.12
CA SER A 4 -11.02 3.09 -76.81
C SER A 4 -12.48 2.68 -76.73
N SER A 5 -12.76 1.47 -76.26
CA SER A 5 -14.10 1.11 -75.81
C SER A 5 -14.32 1.71 -74.42
N SER A 6 -14.94 2.89 -74.37
CA SER A 6 -15.51 3.47 -73.16
C SER A 6 -16.65 2.57 -72.67
N GLY A 7 -16.31 1.53 -71.91
CA GLY A 7 -17.27 0.56 -71.38
C GLY A 7 -18.15 1.18 -70.30
N THR A 8 -19.30 1.73 -70.71
CA THR A 8 -20.32 2.22 -69.79
C THR A 8 -20.98 1.02 -69.09
N TYR A 9 -20.67 0.81 -67.81
CA TYR A 9 -21.37 -0.18 -67.00
C TYR A 9 -22.62 0.46 -66.39
N SER A 10 -23.80 0.00 -66.85
CA SER A 10 -25.09 0.42 -66.31
C SER A 10 -25.46 -0.48 -65.12
N GLY A 11 -25.45 0.07 -63.90
CA GLY A 11 -25.98 -0.62 -62.73
C GLY A 11 -27.51 -0.68 -62.77
N SER A 12 -28.10 -1.63 -62.04
CA SER A 12 -29.55 -1.91 -61.98
C SER A 12 -30.44 -0.71 -61.60
N ASN A 13 -29.87 0.41 -61.15
CA ASN A 13 -30.58 1.60 -60.67
C ASN A 13 -30.31 2.86 -61.53
N GLY A 14 -29.91 2.70 -62.80
CA GLY A 14 -29.68 3.82 -63.71
C GLY A 14 -28.42 4.66 -63.42
N HIS A 15 -27.59 4.22 -62.48
CA HIS A 15 -26.27 4.81 -62.27
C HIS A 15 -25.28 4.24 -63.29
N MET A 16 -24.82 5.10 -64.19
CA MET A 16 -23.73 4.80 -65.11
C MET A 16 -22.39 5.13 -64.47
N CYS A 17 -21.55 4.11 -64.35
CA CYS A 17 -20.18 4.24 -63.88
C CYS A 17 -19.30 4.69 -65.10
N THR A 18 -18.76 5.91 -65.05
CA THR A 18 -18.00 6.64 -66.11
C THR A 18 -16.61 7.03 -65.59
N TYR A 19 -15.74 7.60 -66.44
CA TYR A 19 -14.39 8.07 -66.06
C TYR A 19 -14.42 9.03 -64.85
N GLU A 20 -15.47 9.82 -64.72
CA GLU A 20 -15.63 10.80 -63.64
C GLU A 20 -16.16 10.19 -62.33
N THR A 21 -16.74 8.99 -62.37
CA THR A 21 -17.45 8.42 -61.22
C THR A 21 -16.77 7.20 -60.60
N TYR A 22 -15.75 6.62 -61.25
CA TYR A 22 -14.89 5.61 -60.62
C TYR A 22 -13.72 6.24 -59.87
N VAL A 23 -13.19 5.50 -58.88
CA VAL A 23 -12.07 5.93 -58.04
C VAL A 23 -11.04 4.81 -57.97
N LEU A 24 -9.77 5.19 -58.05
CA LEU A 24 -8.65 4.30 -57.79
C LEU A 24 -8.60 3.91 -56.30
N ARG A 25 -8.61 2.61 -56.02
CA ARG A 25 -8.54 2.07 -54.67
C ARG A 25 -7.48 1.01 -54.59
N THR A 26 -6.96 0.80 -53.38
CA THR A 26 -6.05 -0.29 -53.04
C THR A 26 -6.81 -1.31 -52.21
N SER A 27 -6.72 -2.58 -52.61
CA SER A 27 -7.30 -3.68 -51.84
C SER A 27 -6.49 -3.93 -50.58
N LEU A 28 -7.21 -4.13 -49.48
CA LEU A 28 -6.67 -4.50 -48.17
C LEU A 28 -7.07 -5.93 -47.77
N THR A 29 -7.70 -6.68 -48.68
CA THR A 29 -8.00 -8.09 -48.46
C THR A 29 -6.72 -8.91 -48.51
N VAL A 30 -6.67 -10.00 -47.77
CA VAL A 30 -5.47 -10.84 -47.63
C VAL A 30 -4.96 -11.33 -49.01
N ASP A 31 -5.87 -11.82 -49.86
CA ASP A 31 -5.53 -12.40 -51.16
C ASP A 31 -5.20 -11.38 -52.26
N ASN A 32 -5.42 -10.09 -52.01
CA ASN A 32 -5.18 -9.03 -52.99
C ASN A 32 -4.54 -7.80 -52.34
N PHE A 33 -3.79 -7.99 -51.25
CA PHE A 33 -3.28 -6.88 -50.46
C PHE A 33 -2.35 -6.00 -51.30
N GLY A 34 -2.60 -4.69 -51.29
CA GLY A 34 -1.82 -3.74 -52.08
C GLY A 34 -2.21 -3.65 -53.56
N ARG A 35 -3.07 -4.54 -54.08
CA ARG A 35 -3.49 -4.54 -55.49
C ARG A 35 -4.49 -3.43 -55.78
N ARG A 36 -4.32 -2.69 -56.87
CA ARG A 36 -5.20 -1.56 -57.21
C ARG A 36 -6.35 -1.95 -58.12
N PHE A 37 -7.52 -1.38 -57.84
CA PHE A 37 -8.73 -1.52 -58.64
C PHE A 37 -9.45 -0.18 -58.82
N LEU A 38 -10.19 -0.07 -59.91
CA LEU A 38 -11.22 0.94 -60.10
C LEU A 38 -12.53 0.43 -59.51
N GLY A 39 -13.15 1.22 -58.66
CA GLY A 39 -14.48 0.94 -58.14
C GLY A 39 -15.33 2.20 -58.16
N CYS A 40 -16.66 2.02 -58.17
CA CYS A 40 -17.57 3.17 -58.09
C CYS A 40 -17.31 4.02 -56.84
N SER A 41 -17.32 5.34 -56.99
CA SER A 41 -17.29 6.30 -55.87
C SER A 41 -18.41 6.03 -54.85
N ARG A 42 -19.60 5.62 -55.33
CA ARG A 42 -20.79 5.35 -54.53
C ARG A 42 -20.89 3.93 -53.97
N TYR A 43 -19.86 3.07 -54.10
CA TYR A 43 -19.97 1.66 -53.66
C TYR A 43 -20.32 1.48 -52.17
N LYS A 44 -20.03 2.49 -51.33
CA LYS A 44 -20.31 2.53 -49.89
C LYS A 44 -21.57 3.31 -49.50
N VAL A 45 -22.22 3.99 -50.45
CA VAL A 45 -23.31 4.94 -50.16
C VAL A 45 -24.46 4.74 -51.13
N GLY A 46 -25.62 4.30 -50.64
CA GLY A 46 -26.83 4.10 -51.45
C GLY A 46 -26.80 2.81 -52.29
N PRO A 47 -27.58 2.73 -53.38
CA PRO A 47 -27.60 1.56 -54.26
C PRO A 47 -26.20 1.23 -54.77
N LYS A 48 -25.73 0.01 -54.50
CA LYS A 48 -24.36 -0.41 -54.81
C LYS A 48 -24.20 -0.55 -56.32
N CYS A 49 -23.50 0.39 -57.00
CA CYS A 49 -22.99 0.15 -58.37
C CYS A 49 -22.02 -1.05 -58.27
N PRO A 50 -22.23 -2.15 -59.02
CA PRO A 50 -21.35 -3.30 -58.98
C PRO A 50 -20.06 -3.10 -59.79
N PHE A 51 -19.84 -1.91 -60.35
CA PHE A 51 -18.66 -1.63 -61.16
C PHE A 51 -17.37 -1.86 -60.37
N PHE A 52 -16.54 -2.72 -60.92
CA PHE A 52 -15.26 -3.14 -60.36
C PHE A 52 -14.33 -3.59 -61.49
N GLN A 53 -13.10 -3.09 -61.50
CA GLN A 53 -12.08 -3.50 -62.47
C GLN A 53 -10.68 -3.48 -61.85
N TRP A 54 -9.96 -4.59 -61.93
CA TRP A 54 -8.55 -4.63 -61.54
C TRP A 54 -7.69 -3.82 -62.53
N ILE A 55 -6.75 -3.03 -62.00
CA ILE A 55 -5.74 -2.33 -62.81
C ILE A 55 -4.46 -3.15 -62.87
N ASP A 56 -4.03 -3.63 -61.71
CA ASP A 56 -2.82 -4.42 -61.61
C ASP A 56 -3.12 -5.89 -61.94
N ASN A 57 -2.13 -6.59 -62.48
CA ASN A 57 -2.19 -8.04 -62.64
C ASN A 57 -2.40 -8.73 -61.28
N PRO A 58 -2.86 -9.99 -61.25
CA PRO A 58 -2.94 -10.77 -60.03
C PRO A 58 -1.61 -10.71 -59.27
N THR A 59 -1.70 -10.49 -57.96
CA THR A 59 -0.54 -10.48 -57.07
C THR A 59 0.15 -11.84 -57.15
N CYS A 60 1.48 -11.86 -57.18
CA CYS A 60 2.22 -13.12 -57.17
C CYS A 60 2.05 -13.84 -55.82
N VAL A 61 2.32 -15.15 -55.78
CA VAL A 61 2.18 -15.99 -54.57
C VAL A 61 2.86 -15.35 -53.35
N ARG A 62 4.13 -14.94 -53.50
CA ARG A 62 4.89 -14.26 -52.44
C ARG A 62 4.28 -12.93 -51.99
N GLY A 63 3.64 -12.19 -52.89
CA GLY A 63 2.97 -10.93 -52.55
C GLY A 63 1.71 -11.16 -51.72
N ASN A 64 0.98 -12.25 -51.97
CA ASN A 64 -0.18 -12.64 -51.17
C ASN A 64 0.20 -13.14 -49.78
N GLU A 65 1.34 -13.80 -49.63
CA GLU A 65 1.85 -14.22 -48.33
C GLU A 65 2.17 -13.04 -47.39
N ALA A 66 2.52 -11.87 -47.94
CA ALA A 66 2.90 -10.70 -47.13
C ALA A 66 1.79 -10.26 -46.16
N ALA A 67 0.53 -10.30 -46.58
CA ALA A 67 -0.60 -9.96 -45.72
C ALA A 67 -0.75 -10.95 -44.55
N HIS A 68 -0.57 -12.25 -44.81
CA HIS A 68 -0.60 -13.27 -43.77
C HIS A 68 0.52 -13.08 -42.74
N PHE A 69 1.75 -12.80 -43.19
CA PHE A 69 2.87 -12.53 -42.27
C PHE A 69 2.61 -11.30 -41.39
N VAL A 70 2.08 -10.22 -41.96
CA VAL A 70 1.73 -9.02 -41.20
C VAL A 70 0.64 -9.31 -40.18
N GLN A 71 -0.40 -10.04 -40.56
CA GLN A 71 -1.49 -10.40 -39.64
C GLN A 71 -1.00 -11.29 -38.49
N GLN A 72 -0.21 -12.33 -38.80
CA GLN A 72 0.38 -13.20 -37.78
C GLN A 72 1.24 -12.41 -36.79
N LYS A 73 2.06 -11.48 -37.29
CA LYS A 73 2.89 -10.62 -36.44
C LYS A 73 2.05 -9.68 -35.59
N MET A 74 0.99 -9.09 -36.14
CA MET A 74 0.07 -8.23 -35.39
C MET A 74 -0.63 -8.99 -34.27
N ASP A 75 -1.04 -10.24 -34.53
CA ASP A 75 -1.71 -11.07 -33.53
C ASP A 75 -0.75 -11.52 -32.42
N LEU A 76 0.48 -11.88 -32.78
CA LEU A 76 1.54 -12.16 -31.80
C LEU A 76 1.80 -10.93 -30.90
N LEU A 77 2.02 -9.76 -31.51
CA LEU A 77 2.26 -8.52 -30.77
C LEU A 77 1.08 -8.16 -29.86
N ARG A 78 -0.17 -8.40 -30.31
CA ARG A 78 -1.36 -8.17 -29.48
C ARG A 78 -1.38 -9.10 -28.27
N SER A 79 -1.02 -10.37 -28.45
CA SER A 79 -0.92 -11.35 -27.36
C SER A 79 0.18 -11.01 -26.36
N GLU A 80 1.36 -10.62 -26.86
CA GLU A 80 2.48 -10.17 -26.01
C GLU A 80 2.12 -8.91 -25.22
N LEU A 81 1.44 -7.95 -25.84
CA LEU A 81 0.96 -6.74 -25.17
C LEU A 81 -0.04 -7.06 -24.06
N GLN A 82 -0.98 -7.97 -24.32
CA GLN A 82 -1.95 -8.42 -23.30
C GLN A 82 -1.23 -9.05 -22.11
N LEU A 83 -0.29 -9.95 -22.35
CA LEU A 83 0.48 -10.60 -21.29
C LEU A 83 1.34 -9.60 -20.51
N ALA A 84 1.98 -8.65 -21.19
CA ALA A 84 2.77 -7.59 -20.54
C ALA A 84 1.89 -6.74 -19.62
N HIS A 85 0.68 -6.39 -20.09
CA HIS A 85 -0.25 -5.61 -19.31
C HIS A 85 -0.81 -6.38 -18.10
N GLU A 86 -1.08 -7.68 -18.23
CA GLU A 86 -1.46 -8.54 -17.11
C GLU A 86 -0.34 -8.62 -16.05
N ARG A 87 0.92 -8.76 -16.49
CA ARG A 87 2.08 -8.76 -15.61
C ARG A 87 2.24 -7.43 -14.87
N GLU A 88 2.05 -6.32 -15.57
CA GLU A 88 2.09 -4.98 -14.98
C GLU A 88 0.98 -4.79 -13.92
N ARG A 89 -0.25 -5.21 -14.22
CA ARG A 89 -1.35 -5.18 -13.24
C ARG A 89 -1.05 -6.04 -12.02
N ALA A 90 -0.54 -7.25 -12.21
CA ALA A 90 -0.16 -8.12 -11.09
C ALA A 90 0.96 -7.49 -10.24
N ALA A 91 1.98 -6.91 -10.89
CA ALA A 91 3.08 -6.25 -10.19
C ALA A 91 2.61 -5.01 -9.40
N THR A 92 1.73 -4.20 -9.98
CA THR A 92 1.17 -3.02 -9.29
C THR A 92 0.28 -3.41 -8.11
N GLN A 93 -0.52 -4.48 -8.24
CA GLN A 93 -1.30 -5.01 -7.13
C GLN A 93 -0.41 -5.52 -5.99
N VAL A 94 0.61 -6.33 -6.29
CA VAL A 94 1.57 -6.82 -5.28
C VAL A 94 2.30 -5.66 -4.60
N ALA A 95 2.69 -4.62 -5.34
CA ALA A 95 3.32 -3.44 -4.77
C ALA A 95 2.37 -2.65 -3.84
N ALA A 96 1.10 -2.51 -4.21
CA ALA A 96 0.10 -1.85 -3.38
C ALA A 96 -0.17 -2.64 -2.09
N GLU A 97 -0.32 -3.97 -2.18
CA GLU A 97 -0.50 -4.85 -1.02
C GLU A 97 0.73 -4.81 -0.10
N ALA A 98 1.95 -4.84 -0.65
CA ALA A 98 3.17 -4.72 0.13
C ALA A 98 3.26 -3.37 0.86
N THR A 99 2.84 -2.28 0.21
CA THR A 99 2.80 -0.94 0.82
C THR A 99 1.81 -0.90 1.98
N GLN A 100 0.61 -1.45 1.78
CA GLN A 100 -0.41 -1.52 2.83
C GLN A 100 0.06 -2.39 4.02
N MET A 101 0.69 -3.54 3.74
CA MET A 101 1.25 -4.40 4.78
C MET A 101 2.35 -3.70 5.57
N ALA A 102 3.22 -2.93 4.91
CA ALA A 102 4.27 -2.16 5.56
C ALA A 102 3.68 -1.06 6.48
N GLU A 103 2.64 -0.37 6.04
CA GLU A 103 1.95 0.64 6.86
C GLU A 103 1.32 0.01 8.11
N ILE A 104 0.61 -1.11 7.96
CA ILE A 104 0.03 -1.86 9.08
C ILE A 104 1.12 -2.34 10.05
N ALA A 105 2.26 -2.81 9.53
CA ALA A 105 3.38 -3.24 10.36
C ALA A 105 3.99 -2.07 11.15
N GLN A 106 4.13 -0.90 10.52
CA GLN A 106 4.62 0.32 11.18
C GLN A 106 3.67 0.80 12.29
N ASP A 107 2.36 0.84 12.05
CA ASP A 107 1.36 1.22 13.06
C ASP A 107 1.38 0.25 14.25
N ARG A 108 1.46 -1.06 13.99
CA ARG A 108 1.58 -2.08 15.04
C ARG A 108 2.86 -1.91 15.85
N ALA A 109 4.00 -1.64 15.19
CA ALA A 109 5.26 -1.38 15.86
C ALA A 109 5.18 -0.11 16.72
N ALA A 110 4.63 0.99 16.20
CA ALA A 110 4.42 2.22 16.94
C ALA A 110 3.57 1.99 18.21
N LYS A 111 2.42 1.31 18.07
CA LYS A 111 1.56 0.95 19.20
C LYS A 111 2.25 0.04 20.21
N ALA A 112 3.07 -0.92 19.77
CA ALA A 112 3.85 -1.77 20.66
C ALA A 112 4.87 -0.94 21.48
N THR A 113 5.59 -0.02 20.82
CA THR A 113 6.53 0.86 21.53
C THR A 113 5.85 1.78 22.52
N GLU A 114 4.65 2.29 22.21
CA GLU A 114 3.89 3.13 23.13
C GLU A 114 3.42 2.34 24.36
N ARG A 115 2.93 1.11 24.17
CA ARG A 115 2.57 0.21 25.28
C ARG A 115 3.76 -0.08 26.17
N GLU A 116 4.92 -0.33 25.58
CA GLU A 116 6.15 -0.57 26.34
C GLU A 116 6.57 0.68 27.12
N ARG A 117 6.48 1.88 26.54
CA ARG A 117 6.75 3.14 27.25
C ARG A 117 5.80 3.33 28.43
N LYS A 118 4.49 3.09 28.25
CA LYS A 118 3.49 3.17 29.33
C LYS A 118 3.78 2.17 30.45
N PHE A 119 4.10 0.93 30.09
CA PHE A 119 4.44 -0.10 31.06
C PHE A 119 5.72 0.25 31.84
N ARG A 120 6.77 0.72 31.15
CA ARG A 120 8.00 1.21 31.78
C ARG A 120 7.74 2.38 32.72
N ALA A 121 6.93 3.37 32.32
CA ALA A 121 6.56 4.50 33.17
C ALA A 121 5.80 4.05 34.43
N SER A 122 4.83 3.14 34.28
CA SER A 122 4.10 2.56 35.42
C SER A 122 5.03 1.78 36.37
N SER A 123 5.98 1.02 35.82
CA SER A 123 6.99 0.31 36.62
C SER A 123 7.90 1.26 37.40
N VAL A 124 8.36 2.36 36.78
CA VAL A 124 9.13 3.40 37.46
C VAL A 124 8.32 4.02 38.59
N GLN A 125 7.07 4.40 38.34
CA GLN A 125 6.17 4.96 39.35
C GLN A 125 5.95 3.98 40.53
N ALA A 126 5.73 2.69 40.25
CA ALA A 126 5.57 1.67 41.28
C ALA A 126 6.84 1.51 42.15
N LYS A 127 8.03 1.54 41.53
CA LYS A 127 9.30 1.52 42.25
C LYS A 127 9.48 2.76 43.13
N GLU A 128 9.14 3.95 42.64
CA GLU A 128 9.21 5.17 43.44
C GLU A 128 8.27 5.11 44.65
N ILE A 129 7.04 4.62 44.48
CA ILE A 129 6.09 4.45 45.59
C ILE A 129 6.65 3.46 46.62
N ALA A 130 7.20 2.33 46.17
CA ALA A 130 7.81 1.34 47.05
C ALA A 130 9.01 1.91 47.83
N VAL A 131 9.88 2.68 47.17
CA VAL A 131 11.01 3.35 47.82
C VAL A 131 10.53 4.35 48.87
N ARG A 132 9.51 5.17 48.56
CA ARG A 132 8.92 6.11 49.53
C ARG A 132 8.30 5.39 50.72
N ALA A 133 7.65 4.25 50.50
CA ALA A 133 7.08 3.43 51.56
C ALA A 133 8.16 2.87 52.50
N LEU A 134 9.25 2.32 51.95
CA LEU A 134 10.40 1.85 52.73
C LEU A 134 11.08 2.98 53.51
N GLU A 135 11.20 4.17 52.91
CA GLU A 135 11.75 5.34 53.59
C GLU A 135 10.86 5.79 54.77
N GLN A 136 9.54 5.77 54.59
CA GLN A 136 8.59 6.05 55.66
C GLN A 136 8.66 5.01 56.77
N GLU A 137 8.69 3.72 56.43
CA GLU A 137 8.86 2.65 57.42
C GLU A 137 10.14 2.85 58.24
N ARG A 138 11.26 3.18 57.59
CA ARG A 138 12.53 3.50 58.27
C ARG A 138 12.39 4.68 59.23
N LYS A 139 11.73 5.77 58.81
CA LYS A 139 11.50 6.96 59.65
C LYS A 139 10.62 6.64 60.86
N CYS A 140 9.50 5.96 60.65
CA CYS A 140 8.60 5.50 61.72
C CYS A 140 9.34 4.60 62.72
N ARG A 141 10.15 3.65 62.23
CA ARG A 141 10.94 2.76 63.07
C ARG A 141 11.97 3.50 63.92
N ILE A 142 12.71 4.44 63.33
CA ILE A 142 13.69 5.25 64.06
C ILE A 142 12.99 6.09 65.14
N ALA A 143 11.87 6.74 64.82
CA ALA A 143 11.11 7.53 65.77
C ALA A 143 10.63 6.69 66.98
N LEU A 144 10.13 5.48 66.74
CA LEU A 144 9.75 4.55 67.80
C LEU A 144 10.94 4.15 68.67
N MET A 145 12.10 3.85 68.07
CA MET A 145 13.32 3.53 68.84
C MET A 145 13.74 4.71 69.73
N LEU A 146 13.70 5.94 69.20
CA LEU A 146 14.04 7.14 69.96
C LEU A 146 13.06 7.42 71.10
N SER A 147 11.75 7.20 70.89
CA SER A 147 10.75 7.37 71.96
C SER A 147 10.95 6.35 73.09
N TRP A 148 11.22 5.09 72.73
CA TRP A 148 11.53 4.04 73.71
C TRP A 148 12.81 4.35 74.48
N PHE A 149 13.85 4.81 73.80
CA PHE A 149 15.09 5.23 74.45
C PHE A 149 14.87 6.39 75.43
N PHE A 150 14.12 7.41 75.03
CA PHE A 150 13.76 8.53 75.91
C PHE A 150 12.98 8.07 77.14
N PHE A 151 12.01 7.17 76.98
CA PHE A 151 11.25 6.61 78.09
C PHE A 151 12.14 5.85 79.08
N ILE A 152 13.05 5.01 78.58
CA ILE A 152 14.02 4.28 79.41
C ILE A 152 14.91 5.26 80.17
N LEU A 153 15.42 6.31 79.52
CA LEU A 153 16.21 7.35 80.19
C LEU A 153 15.43 7.99 81.35
N VAL A 154 14.19 8.43 81.11
CA VAL A 154 13.34 9.04 82.15
C VAL A 154 13.09 8.08 83.32
N MET A 155 12.83 6.81 83.02
CA MET A 155 12.63 5.78 84.05
C MET A 155 13.90 5.56 84.87
N LEU A 156 15.08 5.47 84.24
CA LEU A 156 16.35 5.38 84.95
C LEU A 156 16.56 6.59 85.84
N PHE A 157 16.41 7.81 85.33
CA PHE A 157 16.53 9.04 86.14
C PHE A 157 15.56 9.04 87.32
N SER A 158 14.31 8.64 87.13
CA SER A 158 13.30 8.58 88.20
C SER A 158 13.63 7.52 89.26
N CYS A 159 14.17 6.37 88.85
CA CYS A 159 14.67 5.33 89.77
C CYS A 159 15.91 5.79 90.53
N PHE A 160 16.86 6.45 89.87
CA PHE A 160 18.05 7.02 90.51
C PHE A 160 17.67 8.10 91.53
N SER A 161 16.79 9.04 91.18
CA SER A 161 16.29 10.05 92.11
C SER A 161 15.51 9.43 93.29
N SER A 162 14.74 8.35 93.08
CA SER A 162 14.12 7.62 94.20
C SER A 162 15.16 6.94 95.10
N SER A 163 16.25 6.41 94.56
CA SER A 163 17.32 5.81 95.36
C SER A 163 18.09 6.84 96.20
N GLU A 164 18.31 8.05 95.66
CA GLU A 164 18.88 9.17 96.42
C GLU A 164 17.90 9.65 97.51
N ASN A 165 16.61 9.72 97.23
CA ASN A 165 15.58 10.10 98.21
C ASN A 165 15.40 9.06 99.33
N VAL A 166 15.52 7.75 99.04
CA VAL A 166 15.51 6.69 100.07
C VAL A 166 16.82 6.69 100.88
N GLY A 167 17.95 7.03 100.25
CA GLY A 167 19.22 7.27 100.95
C GLY A 167 19.15 8.47 101.90
N MET A 168 18.48 9.56 101.49
CA MET A 168 18.26 10.73 102.34
C MET A 168 17.24 10.50 103.46
N MET A 169 16.18 9.70 103.24
CA MET A 169 15.23 9.35 104.30
C MET A 169 15.85 8.45 105.39
N LYS A 170 16.94 7.74 105.12
CA LYS A 170 17.69 6.98 106.13
C LYS A 170 18.65 7.85 106.96
N LEU A 171 18.86 9.12 106.59
CA LEU A 171 19.72 10.07 107.30
C LEU A 171 18.93 11.08 108.15
N SER A 172 17.61 11.07 108.11
CA SER A 172 16.75 11.83 109.04
C SER A 172 16.23 10.95 110.17
N LEU A 173 17.15 10.48 111.03
CA LEU A 173 16.83 10.04 112.39
C LEU A 173 17.95 10.50 113.35
N PRO A 174 17.71 11.55 114.16
CA PRO A 174 18.15 11.57 115.55
C PRO A 174 16.90 11.21 116.38
N GLY A 175 16.86 10.17 117.20
CA GLY A 175 17.89 9.82 118.19
C GLY A 175 17.79 10.79 119.37
N GLY A 176 16.95 10.47 120.37
CA GLY A 176 17.05 11.11 121.70
C GLY A 176 15.72 11.32 122.43
N LEU A 177 15.47 10.41 123.39
CA LEU A 177 14.63 10.48 124.61
C LEU A 177 13.23 11.09 124.55
#